data_AF-A0A4P0YEL1-F1
#
_entry.id   AF-A0A4P0YEL1-F1
#
_cell.length_a   1.000
_cell.length_b   1.000
_cell.length_c   1.000
_cell.angle_alpha   90.00
_cell.angle_beta   90.00
_cell.angle_gamma   90.00
#
_symmetry.space_group_name_H-M   'P 1'
#
loop_
_entity.id
_entity.type
_entity.pdbx_description
1 polymer ?
#
loop_
_entity_poly.entity_id
_entity_poly.type
_entity_poly.pdbx_seq_one_letter_code
_entity_poly.pdbx_strand_id
1 'polypeptide(L)' 'MPVGVARVAKRFNVPVIGIAGSLTADVGVVHQHGLDAVFSVLYTICTLDEALANAAANLRMTARNVAAVLQMGDRR' A
#
# COMPACT_ATOMS: atom_id res chain seq x y z
N MET A 1 7.20 0.88 -10.19
CA MET A 1 8.27 0.30 -9.34
C MET A 1 7.74 -0.17 -7.97
N PRO A 2 6.81 -1.15 -7.89
CA PRO A 2 6.69 -2.04 -6.70
C PRO A 2 6.82 -3.55 -7.04
N VAL A 3 6.69 -3.90 -8.33
CA VAL A 3 6.65 -5.29 -8.83
C VAL A 3 7.94 -6.07 -8.59
N GLY A 4 9.10 -5.41 -8.64
CA GLY A 4 10.39 -6.07 -8.41
C GLY A 4 10.51 -6.68 -7.02
N VAL A 5 10.14 -5.91 -5.99
CA VAL A 5 10.15 -6.36 -4.59
C VAL A 5 9.16 -7.51 -4.39
N ALA A 6 7.94 -7.37 -4.91
CA ALA A 6 6.92 -8.41 -4.85
C ALA A 6 7.37 -9.73 -5.50
N ARG A 7 8.02 -9.66 -6.67
CA ARG A 7 8.53 -10.85 -7.36
C ARG A 7 9.63 -11.56 -6.56
N VAL A 8 10.47 -10.81 -5.84
CA VAL A 8 11.50 -11.40 -4.98
C VAL A 8 10.86 -12.04 -3.75
N ALA A 9 9.96 -11.34 -3.05
CA ALA A 9 9.28 -11.83 -1.86
C ALA A 9 8.47 -13.11 -2.12
N LYS A 10 7.81 -13.20 -3.29
CA LYS A 10 7.11 -14.41 -3.73
C LYS A 10 7.99 -15.67 -3.75
N ARG A 11 9.29 -15.55 -4.06
CA ARG A 11 10.22 -16.69 -4.05
C ARG A 11 10.41 -17.28 -2.66
N PHE A 12 10.11 -16.50 -1.62
CA PHE A 12 10.23 -16.86 -0.21
C PHE A 12 8.86 -17.03 0.47
N ASN A 13 7.75 -16.99 -0.29
CA ASN A 13 6.37 -17.03 0.24
C ASN A 13 6.09 -15.96 1.31
N VAL A 14 6.71 -14.78 1.18
CA VAL A 14 6.48 -13.65 2.10
C VAL A 14 5.38 -12.76 1.52
N PRO A 15 4.31 -12.45 2.28
CA PRO A 15 3.25 -11.56 1.81
C PRO A 15 3.75 -10.12 1.65
N VAL A 16 3.23 -9.42 0.64
CA VAL A 16 3.64 -8.06 0.28
C VAL A 16 2.45 -7.12 0.20
N ILE A 17 2.50 -6.04 0.98
CA ILE A 17 1.52 -4.95 0.95
C ILE A 17 2.21 -3.69 0.42
N GLY A 18 1.66 -3.11 -0.65
CA GLY A 18 2.12 -1.84 -1.20
C GLY A 18 1.36 -0.65 -0.62
N ILE A 19 2.06 0.44 -0.30
CA ILE A 19 1.45 1.73 0.04
C ILE A 19 1.97 2.78 -0.95
N ALA A 20 1.06 3.44 -1.67
CA ALA A 20 1.40 4.35 -2.77
C ALA A 20 0.74 5.72 -2.59
N GLY A 21 1.34 6.75 -3.20
CA GLY A 21 0.83 8.12 -3.22
C GLY A 21 -0.60 8.21 -3.76
N SER A 22 -0.80 7.69 -4.96
CA SER A 22 -2.08 7.59 -5.63
C SER A 22 -2.15 6.26 -6.40
N LEU A 23 -3.37 5.79 -6.66
CA LEU A 23 -3.63 4.59 -7.44
C LEU A 23 -4.42 4.97 -8.69
N THR A 24 -4.11 4.33 -9.81
CA THR A 24 -4.83 4.45 -11.07
C THR A 24 -5.86 3.32 -11.21
N ALA A 25 -6.81 3.44 -12.13
CA ALA A 25 -7.89 2.46 -12.32
C ALA A 25 -7.37 1.04 -12.64
N ASP A 26 -6.19 0.94 -13.23
CA ASP A 26 -5.52 -0.31 -13.61
C ASP A 26 -4.67 -0.92 -12.48
N VAL A 27 -4.74 -0.39 -11.26
CA VAL A 27 -3.95 -0.89 -10.11
C VAL A 27 -4.13 -2.39 -9.86
N GLY A 28 -5.27 -2.98 -10.23
CA GLY A 28 -5.51 -4.42 -10.09
C GLY A 28 -4.44 -5.32 -10.72
N VAL A 29 -3.70 -4.83 -11.74
CA VAL A 29 -2.59 -5.55 -12.37
C VAL A 29 -1.46 -5.89 -11.39
N VAL A 30 -1.30 -5.11 -10.30
CA VAL A 30 -0.23 -5.33 -9.31
C VAL A 30 -0.38 -6.65 -8.56
N HIS A 31 -1.60 -7.18 -8.45
CA HIS A 31 -1.86 -8.48 -7.84
C HIS A 31 -1.29 -9.64 -8.68
N GLN A 32 -1.41 -9.55 -10.01
CA GLN A 32 -0.80 -10.51 -10.93
C GLN A 32 0.73 -10.53 -10.78
N HIS A 33 1.30 -9.38 -10.42
CA HIS A 33 2.72 -9.20 -10.18
C HIS A 33 3.18 -9.53 -8.76
N GLY A 34 2.26 -9.87 -7.86
CA GLY A 34 2.56 -10.44 -6.55
C GLY A 34 2.48 -9.53 -5.35
N LEU A 35 1.77 -8.41 -5.47
CA LEU A 35 1.29 -7.72 -4.29
C LEU A 35 0.01 -8.41 -3.80
N ASP A 36 -0.06 -8.73 -2.52
CA ASP A 36 -1.26 -9.29 -1.90
C ASP A 36 -2.30 -8.21 -1.61
N ALA A 37 -1.83 -7.00 -1.27
CA ALA A 37 -2.68 -5.84 -1.10
C ALA A 37 -1.96 -4.54 -1.54
N VAL A 38 -2.75 -3.51 -1.86
CA VAL A 38 -2.25 -2.19 -2.24
C VAL A 38 -3.18 -1.10 -1.71
N PHE A 39 -2.59 -0.02 -1.18
CA PHE A 39 -3.34 1.08 -0.58
C PHE A 39 -2.85 2.44 -1.10
N SER A 40 -3.78 3.35 -1.33
CA SER A 40 -3.50 4.78 -1.52
C SER A 40 -3.28 5.45 -0.15
N VAL A 41 -2.34 6.40 -0.06
CA VAL A 41 -2.22 7.27 1.12
C VAL A 41 -3.21 8.44 1.08
N LEU A 42 -3.72 8.79 -0.11
CA LEU A 42 -4.73 9.83 -0.24
C LEU A 42 -6.10 9.31 0.14
N TYR A 43 -6.78 10.04 1.03
CA TYR A 43 -8.13 9.75 1.54
C TYR A 43 -9.14 10.89 1.28
N THR A 44 -8.67 12.02 0.73
CA THR A 44 -9.48 13.15 0.29
C THR A 44 -9.02 13.62 -1.09
N ILE A 45 -9.88 14.36 -1.79
CA ILE A 45 -9.48 15.14 -2.95
C ILE A 45 -8.69 16.35 -2.45
N CYS A 46 -7.49 16.55 -2.96
CA CYS A 46 -6.63 17.68 -2.63
C CYS A 46 -5.75 18.07 -3.83
N THR A 47 -5.11 19.22 -3.73
CA THR A 47 -4.08 19.64 -4.68
C THR A 47 -2.81 18.82 -4.51
N LEU A 48 -1.93 18.85 -5.52
CA LEU A 48 -0.64 18.16 -5.45
C LEU A 48 0.22 18.69 -4.30
N ASP A 49 0.23 20.01 -4.08
CA ASP A 49 1.04 20.63 -3.02
C ASP A 49 0.55 20.20 -1.64
N GLU A 50 -0.76 20.15 -1.41
CA GLU A 50 -1.35 19.63 -0.17
C GLU A 50 -1.06 18.13 0.02
N ALA A 51 -1.13 17.34 -1.05
CA ALA A 51 -0.80 15.92 -1.01
C ALA A 51 0.66 15.70 -0.59
N LEU A 52 1.60 16.46 -1.15
CA LEU A 52 3.02 16.38 -0.84
C LEU A 52 3.33 16.90 0.57
N ALA A 53 2.73 18.03 0.97
CA ALA A 53 2.90 18.59 2.30
C ALA A 53 2.46 17.62 3.41
N ASN A 54 1.39 16.85 3.16
CA ASN A 54 0.84 15.89 4.13
C ASN A 54 1.32 14.44 3.92
N ALA A 55 2.17 14.18 2.91
CA ALA A 55 2.52 12.82 2.49
C ALA A 55 3.03 11.93 3.64
N ALA A 56 3.88 12.48 4.52
CA ALA A 56 4.43 11.75 5.65
C ALA A 56 3.37 11.39 6.71
N ALA A 57 2.44 12.30 6.99
CA ALA A 57 1.35 12.05 7.93
C ALA A 57 0.38 11.00 7.37
N ASN A 58 0.01 11.15 6.10
CA ASN A 58 -0.88 10.23 5.39
C ASN A 58 -0.27 8.82 5.33
N LEU A 59 1.01 8.71 4.96
CA LEU A 59 1.72 7.44 4.92
C LEU A 59 1.75 6.74 6.29
N ARG A 60 2.03 7.50 7.36
CA ARG A 60 2.02 6.95 8.73
C ARG A 60 0.64 6.44 9.13
N MET A 61 -0.42 7.21 8.81
CA MET A 61 -1.79 6.83 9.13
C MET A 61 -2.21 5.56 8.37
N THR A 62 -1.92 5.49 7.07
CA THR A 62 -2.19 4.29 6.25
C THR A 62 -1.43 3.08 6.76
N ALA A 63 -0.13 3.21 7.05
CA ALA A 63 0.68 2.12 7.59
C ALA A 63 0.17 1.62 8.95
N ARG A 64 -0.22 2.54 9.85
CA ARG A 64 -0.82 2.18 11.15
C ARG A 64 -2.12 1.41 10.96
N ASN A 65 -2.97 1.80 10.02
CA ASN A 65 -4.24 1.12 9.78
C ASN A 65 -4.04 -0.27 9.16
N VAL A 66 -3.10 -0.41 8.22
CA VAL A 66 -2.68 -1.71 7.70
C VAL A 66 -2.21 -2.63 8.84
N ALA A 67 -1.33 -2.14 9.71
CA ALA A 67 -0.84 -2.91 10.85
C ALA A 67 -1.97 -3.30 11.83
N ALA A 68 -2.94 -2.42 12.08
CA ALA A 68 -4.10 -2.73 12.90
C ALA A 68 -4.96 -3.84 12.29
N VAL A 69 -5.16 -3.84 10.96
CA VAL A 69 -5.88 -4.93 10.25
C VAL A 69 -5.12 -6.26 10.36
N LEU A 70 -3.80 -6.24 10.20
CA LEU A 70 -2.98 -7.46 10.39
C LEU A 70 -3.13 -8.00 11.82
N GLN A 71 -3.02 -7.13 12.83
CA GLN A 71 -3.21 -7.53 14.23
C GLN A 71 -4.62 -8.08 14.51
N MET A 72 -5.65 -7.57 13.84
CA MET A 72 -7.01 -8.11 13.93
C MET A 72 -7.11 -9.52 13.33
N GLY A 73 -6.35 -9.79 12.27
CA GLY A 73 -6.25 -11.11 11.64
C GLY A 73 -5.52 -12.14 12.52
N ASP A 74 -4.48 -11.72 13.23
CA ASP A 74 -3.65 -12.57 14.10
C ASP A 74 -4.36 -13.02 15.40
N ARG A 75 -5.42 -12.31 15.82
CA ARG A 75 -6.21 -12.67 17.03
C ARG A 75 -7.19 -13.83 16.82
N ARG A 76 -7.02 -14.61 15.75
CA ARG A 76 -7.89 -15.72 15.36
C ARG A 76 -7.31 -17.07 15.75
#